data_AF-A0A7W9PN74-F1
#
_entry.id   AF-A0A7W9PN74-F1
#
_cell.length_a   1.000
_cell.length_b   1.000
_cell.length_c   1.000
_cell.angle_alpha   90.00
_cell.angle_beta   90.00
_cell.angle_gamma   90.00
#
_symmetry.space_group_name_H-M   'P 1'
#
loop_
_entity.id
_entity.type
_entity.pdbx_description
1 polymer ?
#
loop_
_entity_poly.entity_id
_entity_poly.type
_entity_poly.pdbx_seq_one_letter_code
_entity_poly.pdbx_strand_id
1 'polypeptide(L)'
;MPEKFNIDPDWLRQKALEHEGIAADTRKWAAPPSEWLNSFPDTYGKIAHPVHQALLRYYTARERAGNALADEHQYTADSLREAALAYERADGDGVRDIRMWDGGGHDPNQQLVPTGPGGPGAGPTDGGPAGGGPAGGPPGRPSVGSGPNGAAPSGPSGPQDPTATGPDAGRQTPLVTGPNTGGPGAVPAAASAGGPGTTGMDSTSSVVPPAGSIPPGGPGGGPGGPGAGPFDDRSGAQSGSRFDVPPVPFVSPFAAAVAKAKDEAAEPAYVVGDQVDDDLVLAKTLLGGLLAATDSSAVGLHWAVAVLRGPGGAGVFVTSNEGRGWLPPSVFLPREVSTPWLWDEVLSEADEAGSPWEGVSDPARILVEFGLAWGPKAAAQLSALVSSGPLDPGLRARFSDVPMEGLVGPSHDLDLRAFTPDTADRLGLTGSAAALNDVASVPDNRVHARCVELAVDAHSQVGAGGTPPEAAGARGLRQRILTALQAGRPVPEALWQELRDADDLLAAAMMSRRVDVGRVDPGQLRVDDNPALRAMVFERRCNELALLLADEEQTRQHLRDAVYAHEQIVEHPQFVAAPAAVSAGEPQRVDRPAASSAQVTAPPSGAVSAPAVSVTPPATPPPATDNRS
;
A
#
# COMPACT_ATOMS: atom_id res chain seq x y z
N MET A 1 16.82 -4.82 -31.35
CA MET A 1 15.64 -5.40 -32.05
C MET A 1 14.85 -6.17 -31.01
N PRO A 2 13.55 -5.91 -30.82
CA PRO A 2 12.76 -6.66 -29.86
C PRO A 2 12.74 -8.14 -30.28
N GLU A 3 13.02 -9.04 -29.34
CA GLU A 3 12.86 -10.47 -29.57
C GLU A 3 11.40 -10.71 -29.95
N LYS A 4 11.18 -11.21 -31.17
CA LYS A 4 9.83 -11.56 -31.62
C LYS A 4 9.38 -12.78 -30.82
N PHE A 5 8.52 -12.57 -29.84
CA PHE A 5 7.82 -13.64 -29.15
C PHE A 5 6.98 -14.40 -30.17
N ASN A 6 7.40 -15.63 -30.49
CA ASN A 6 6.65 -16.51 -31.37
C ASN A 6 5.63 -17.27 -30.52
N ILE A 7 4.45 -16.67 -30.34
CA ILE A 7 3.35 -17.28 -29.58
C ILE A 7 2.62 -18.26 -30.50
N ASP A 8 2.55 -19.51 -30.10
CA ASP A 8 1.84 -20.56 -30.82
C ASP A 8 0.31 -20.37 -30.70
N PRO A 9 -0.44 -20.23 -31.81
CA PRO A 9 -1.91 -20.11 -31.79
C PRO A 9 -2.61 -21.30 -31.11
N ASP A 10 -2.03 -22.51 -31.15
CA ASP A 10 -2.63 -23.68 -30.50
C ASP A 10 -2.55 -23.59 -28.98
N TRP A 11 -1.49 -22.98 -28.45
CA TRP A 11 -1.38 -22.71 -27.01
C TRP A 11 -2.46 -21.73 -26.53
N LEU A 12 -2.75 -20.68 -27.33
CA LEU A 12 -3.83 -19.73 -27.02
C LEU A 12 -5.21 -20.42 -26.98
N ARG A 13 -5.46 -21.35 -27.90
CA ARG A 13 -6.70 -22.16 -27.91
C ARG A 13 -6.80 -23.07 -26.70
N GLN A 14 -5.68 -23.69 -26.30
CA GLN A 14 -5.64 -24.51 -25.08
C GLN A 14 -6.00 -23.67 -23.86
N LYS A 15 -5.42 -22.48 -23.73
CA LYS A 15 -5.74 -21.56 -22.63
C LYS A 15 -7.20 -21.11 -22.66
N ALA A 16 -7.76 -20.83 -23.84
CA ALA A 16 -9.19 -20.53 -23.95
C ALA A 16 -10.08 -21.67 -23.39
N LEU A 17 -9.76 -22.93 -23.72
CA LEU A 17 -10.50 -24.09 -23.19
C LEU A 17 -10.35 -24.24 -21.66
N GLU A 18 -9.18 -23.94 -21.10
CA GLU A 18 -8.98 -23.93 -19.65
C GLU A 18 -9.87 -22.88 -18.98
N HIS A 19 -9.92 -21.65 -19.50
CA HIS A 19 -10.78 -20.58 -18.99
C HIS A 19 -12.27 -20.92 -19.09
N GLU A 20 -12.71 -21.61 -20.14
CA GLU A 20 -14.10 -22.09 -20.23
C GLU A 20 -14.43 -23.15 -19.19
N GLY A 21 -13.51 -24.07 -18.92
CA GLY A 21 -13.64 -25.04 -17.85
C GLY A 21 -13.84 -24.35 -16.50
N ILE A 22 -12.99 -23.36 -16.20
CA ILE A 22 -13.08 -22.57 -14.97
C ILE A 22 -14.40 -21.79 -14.90
N ALA A 23 -14.85 -21.19 -16.00
CA ALA A 23 -16.14 -20.49 -16.06
C ALA A 23 -17.31 -21.44 -15.74
N ALA A 24 -17.32 -22.65 -16.32
CA ALA A 24 -18.35 -23.65 -16.08
C ALA A 24 -18.35 -24.14 -14.63
N ASP A 25 -17.18 -24.44 -14.08
CA ASP A 25 -17.01 -24.89 -12.70
C ASP A 25 -17.41 -23.80 -11.70
N THR A 26 -17.08 -22.54 -11.99
CA THR A 26 -17.46 -21.38 -11.16
C THR A 26 -18.98 -21.22 -11.11
N ARG A 27 -19.69 -21.32 -12.25
CA ARG A 27 -21.17 -21.27 -12.28
C ARG A 27 -21.77 -22.43 -11.48
N LYS A 28 -21.22 -23.63 -11.61
CA LYS A 28 -21.66 -24.81 -10.85
C LYS A 28 -21.45 -24.63 -9.35
N TRP A 29 -20.31 -24.06 -8.94
CA TRP A 29 -20.00 -23.80 -7.54
C TRP A 29 -20.84 -22.66 -6.95
N ALA A 30 -21.20 -21.67 -7.76
CA ALA A 30 -22.02 -20.53 -7.36
C ALA A 30 -23.51 -20.88 -7.22
N ALA A 31 -23.96 -21.98 -7.84
CA ALA A 31 -25.35 -22.40 -7.83
C ALA A 31 -25.85 -22.64 -6.39
N PRO A 32 -27.05 -22.10 -6.04
CA PRO A 32 -27.61 -22.29 -4.72
C PRO A 32 -28.00 -23.76 -4.48
N PRO A 33 -27.85 -24.28 -3.25
CA PRO A 33 -28.32 -25.62 -2.89
C PRO A 33 -29.85 -25.64 -2.74
N SER A 34 -30.55 -25.54 -3.87
CA SER A 34 -31.99 -25.28 -3.94
C SER A 34 -32.85 -26.34 -3.24
N GLU A 35 -32.48 -27.63 -3.34
CA GLU A 35 -33.20 -28.71 -2.66
C GLU A 35 -33.14 -28.57 -1.12
N TRP A 36 -31.96 -28.23 -0.59
CA TRP A 36 -31.77 -27.99 0.83
C TRP A 36 -32.49 -26.72 1.29
N LEU A 37 -32.40 -25.62 0.53
CA LEU A 37 -33.10 -24.38 0.83
C LEU A 37 -34.63 -24.59 0.85
N ASN A 38 -35.16 -25.35 -0.10
CA ASN A 38 -36.59 -25.64 -0.18
C ASN A 38 -37.10 -26.51 0.98
N SER A 39 -36.29 -27.44 1.48
CA SER A 39 -36.64 -28.31 2.62
C SER A 39 -36.33 -27.68 3.99
N PHE A 40 -35.67 -26.53 4.02
CA PHE A 40 -35.29 -25.83 5.25
C PHE A 40 -36.49 -25.47 6.15
N PRO A 41 -37.61 -24.91 5.63
CA PRO A 41 -38.77 -24.58 6.47
C PRO A 41 -39.44 -25.81 7.09
N ASP A 42 -39.42 -26.95 6.39
CA ASP A 42 -40.00 -28.21 6.87
C ASP A 42 -39.13 -28.85 7.95
N THR A 43 -37.81 -28.73 7.83
CA THR A 43 -36.84 -29.30 8.76
C THR A 43 -36.72 -28.51 10.05
N TYR A 44 -36.73 -27.17 9.97
CA TYR A 44 -36.43 -26.29 11.10
C TYR A 44 -37.66 -25.51 11.61
N GLY A 45 -38.81 -25.63 10.94
CA GLY A 45 -40.06 -25.01 11.34
C GLY A 45 -40.12 -23.50 11.12
N LYS A 46 -41.28 -22.90 11.45
CA LYS A 46 -41.58 -21.48 11.16
C LYS A 46 -40.74 -20.48 11.97
N ILE A 47 -40.19 -20.89 13.12
CA ILE A 47 -39.34 -20.02 13.96
C ILE A 47 -38.04 -19.67 13.23
N ALA A 48 -37.54 -20.54 12.34
CA ALA A 48 -36.33 -20.32 11.56
C ALA A 48 -36.54 -19.47 10.28
N HIS A 49 -37.74 -18.90 10.07
CA HIS A 49 -38.03 -18.12 8.86
C HIS A 49 -37.06 -16.94 8.63
N PRO A 50 -36.66 -16.14 9.63
CA PRO A 50 -35.68 -15.06 9.43
C PRO A 50 -34.32 -15.58 8.96
N VAL A 51 -33.90 -16.74 9.48
CA VAL A 51 -32.64 -17.39 9.09
C VAL A 51 -32.73 -17.91 7.64
N HIS A 52 -33.84 -18.55 7.27
CA HIS A 52 -34.09 -18.97 5.90
C HIS A 52 -34.04 -17.79 4.91
N GLN A 53 -34.64 -16.65 5.26
CA GLN A 53 -34.59 -15.43 4.44
C GLN A 53 -33.18 -14.83 4.35
N ALA A 54 -32.36 -14.95 5.39
CA ALA A 54 -30.96 -14.54 5.35
C ALA A 54 -30.15 -15.47 4.42
N LEU A 55 -30.36 -16.79 4.51
CA LEU A 55 -29.72 -17.78 3.66
C LEU A 55 -30.07 -17.58 2.18
N LEU A 56 -31.35 -17.34 1.86
CA LEU A 56 -31.76 -17.03 0.48
C LEU A 56 -31.02 -15.80 -0.06
N ARG A 57 -30.98 -14.71 0.71
CA ARG A 57 -30.25 -13.49 0.32
C ARG A 57 -28.75 -13.75 0.11
N TYR A 58 -28.13 -14.50 1.01
CA TYR A 58 -26.73 -14.89 0.92
C TYR A 58 -26.44 -15.69 -0.36
N TYR A 59 -27.20 -16.76 -0.62
CA TYR A 59 -26.98 -17.60 -1.80
C TYR A 59 -27.29 -16.87 -3.10
N THR A 60 -28.28 -15.97 -3.15
CA THR A 60 -28.51 -15.10 -4.32
C THR A 60 -27.34 -14.14 -4.56
N ALA A 61 -26.77 -13.56 -3.51
CA ALA A 61 -25.60 -12.69 -3.64
C ALA A 61 -24.38 -13.47 -4.14
N ARG A 62 -24.14 -14.67 -3.60
CA ARG A 62 -23.08 -15.58 -4.04
C ARG A 62 -23.26 -16.02 -5.49
N GLU A 63 -24.47 -16.40 -5.89
CA GLU A 63 -24.78 -16.79 -7.28
C GLU A 63 -24.49 -15.65 -8.25
N ARG A 64 -24.90 -14.41 -7.91
CA ARG A 64 -24.60 -13.23 -8.73
C ARG A 64 -23.09 -12.99 -8.86
N ALA A 65 -22.35 -13.04 -7.76
CA ALA A 65 -20.91 -12.81 -7.77
C ALA A 65 -20.18 -13.90 -8.56
N GLY A 66 -20.54 -15.17 -8.37
CA GLY A 66 -19.95 -16.27 -9.12
C GLY A 66 -20.27 -16.25 -10.61
N ASN A 67 -21.49 -15.83 -10.99
CA ASN A 67 -21.82 -15.64 -12.40
C ASN A 67 -21.01 -14.51 -13.04
N ALA A 68 -20.82 -13.38 -12.34
CA ALA A 68 -19.98 -12.28 -12.84
C ALA A 68 -18.54 -12.74 -13.08
N LEU A 69 -17.94 -13.47 -12.12
CA LEU A 69 -16.60 -14.04 -12.29
C LEU A 69 -16.52 -15.04 -13.45
N ALA A 70 -17.52 -15.91 -13.59
CA ALA A 70 -17.58 -16.84 -14.71
C ALA A 70 -17.69 -16.13 -16.08
N ASP A 71 -18.36 -14.98 -16.13
CA ASP A 71 -18.46 -14.17 -17.34
C ASP A 71 -17.11 -13.52 -17.70
N GLU A 72 -16.30 -13.11 -16.71
CA GLU A 72 -14.92 -12.64 -16.93
C GLU A 72 -14.02 -13.74 -17.52
N HIS A 73 -14.12 -14.98 -17.00
CA HIS A 73 -13.40 -16.12 -17.57
C HIS A 73 -13.85 -16.44 -19.01
N GLN A 74 -15.15 -16.35 -19.29
CA GLN A 74 -15.68 -16.54 -20.63
C GLN A 74 -15.17 -15.46 -21.60
N TYR A 75 -15.19 -14.19 -21.18
CA TYR A 75 -14.65 -13.08 -21.96
C TYR A 75 -13.15 -13.27 -22.28
N THR A 76 -12.38 -13.74 -21.30
CA THR A 76 -10.96 -14.05 -21.48
C THR A 76 -10.76 -15.18 -22.50
N ALA A 77 -11.57 -16.25 -22.42
CA ALA A 77 -11.53 -17.35 -23.38
C ALA A 77 -11.82 -16.89 -24.81
N ASP A 78 -12.83 -16.04 -24.99
CA ASP A 78 -13.20 -15.48 -26.30
C ASP A 78 -12.10 -14.58 -26.86
N SER A 79 -11.49 -13.75 -26.01
CA SER A 79 -10.36 -12.88 -26.38
C SER A 79 -9.14 -13.69 -26.83
N LEU A 80 -8.83 -14.80 -26.14
CA LEU A 80 -7.74 -15.71 -26.51
C LEU A 80 -7.98 -16.37 -27.87
N ARG A 81 -9.22 -16.74 -28.19
CA ARG A 81 -9.57 -17.28 -29.51
C ARG A 81 -9.46 -16.25 -30.61
N GLU A 82 -9.92 -15.04 -30.36
CA GLU A 82 -9.81 -13.94 -31.32
C GLU A 82 -8.33 -13.65 -31.62
N ALA A 83 -7.47 -13.62 -30.60
CA ALA A 83 -6.04 -13.47 -30.77
C ALA A 83 -5.44 -14.60 -31.62
N ALA A 84 -5.78 -15.87 -31.33
CA ALA A 84 -5.32 -17.01 -32.12
C ALA A 84 -5.72 -16.89 -33.61
N LEU A 85 -6.97 -16.51 -33.88
CA LEU A 85 -7.47 -16.28 -35.25
C LEU A 85 -6.76 -15.10 -35.94
N ALA A 86 -6.41 -14.05 -35.19
CA ALA A 86 -5.67 -12.90 -35.72
C ALA A 86 -4.24 -13.30 -36.14
N TYR A 87 -3.56 -14.13 -35.33
CA TYR A 87 -2.24 -14.66 -35.68
C TYR A 87 -2.26 -15.52 -36.94
N GLU A 88 -3.22 -16.44 -37.05
CA GLU A 88 -3.36 -17.29 -38.25
C GLU A 88 -3.67 -16.48 -39.51
N ARG A 89 -4.48 -15.42 -39.38
CA ARG A 89 -4.76 -14.50 -40.50
C ARG A 89 -3.49 -13.75 -40.92
N ALA A 90 -2.74 -13.22 -39.96
CA ALA A 90 -1.50 -12.51 -40.23
C ALA A 90 -0.45 -13.42 -40.88
N ASP A 91 -0.33 -14.68 -40.45
CA ASP A 91 0.56 -15.66 -41.06
C ASP A 91 0.11 -16.02 -42.49
N GLY A 92 -1.19 -16.24 -42.69
CA GLY A 92 -1.78 -16.50 -44.00
C GLY A 92 -1.59 -15.36 -45.00
N ASP A 93 -1.74 -14.11 -44.55
CA ASP A 93 -1.50 -12.92 -45.36
C ASP A 93 0.00 -12.76 -45.68
N GLY A 94 0.88 -13.01 -44.71
CA GLY A 94 2.33 -13.02 -44.92
C GLY A 94 2.77 -14.05 -45.98
N VAL A 95 2.21 -15.26 -45.96
CA VAL A 95 2.49 -16.28 -46.98
C VAL A 95 1.98 -15.87 -48.36
N ARG A 96 0.83 -15.18 -48.45
CA ARG A 96 0.29 -14.68 -49.72
C ARG A 96 1.17 -13.56 -50.30
N ASP A 97 1.61 -12.63 -49.47
CA ASP A 97 2.49 -11.53 -49.89
C ASP A 97 3.84 -12.08 -50.42
N ILE A 98 4.41 -13.08 -49.76
CA ILE A 98 5.64 -13.75 -50.22
C ILE A 98 5.41 -14.47 -51.56
N ARG A 99 4.28 -15.18 -51.73
CA ARG A 99 3.96 -15.85 -53.01
C ARG A 99 3.67 -14.88 -54.15
N MET A 100 3.05 -13.72 -53.87
CA MET A 100 2.88 -12.68 -54.89
C MET A 100 4.23 -12.09 -55.33
N TRP A 101 5.20 -11.99 -54.43
CA TRP A 101 6.55 -11.53 -54.77
C TRP A 101 7.31 -12.51 -55.69
N ASP A 102 7.10 -13.82 -55.51
CA ASP A 102 7.80 -14.87 -56.28
C ASP A 102 7.11 -15.20 -57.62
N GLY A 103 5.82 -14.86 -57.78
CA GLY A 103 5.01 -15.15 -58.97
C GLY A 103 5.02 -14.07 -60.06
N GLY A 104 5.52 -12.87 -59.77
CA GLY A 104 5.70 -11.80 -60.74
C GLY A 104 7.05 -11.94 -61.43
N GLY A 105 7.05 -12.50 -62.65
CA GLY A 105 8.25 -12.72 -63.46
C GLY A 105 9.23 -11.56 -63.39
N HIS A 106 10.27 -11.74 -62.56
CA HIS A 106 11.44 -10.89 -62.55
C HIS A 106 12.15 -11.12 -63.89
N ASP A 107 11.86 -10.23 -64.83
CA ASP A 107 12.76 -9.92 -65.93
C ASP A 107 14.11 -9.54 -65.31
N PRO A 108 15.17 -10.37 -65.45
CA PRO A 108 16.43 -10.19 -64.73
C PRO A 108 17.24 -8.97 -65.22
N ASN A 109 16.65 -8.11 -66.05
CA ASN A 109 17.35 -7.01 -66.69
C ASN A 109 16.88 -5.60 -66.31
N GLN A 110 16.00 -5.44 -65.31
CA GLN A 110 15.71 -4.11 -64.77
C GLN A 110 16.65 -3.77 -63.60
N GLN A 111 17.78 -3.16 -63.96
CA GLN A 111 18.64 -2.43 -63.03
C GLN A 111 17.82 -1.33 -62.33
N LEU A 112 17.56 -1.53 -61.03
CA LEU A 112 16.98 -0.52 -60.15
C LEU A 112 17.98 0.63 -59.95
N VAL A 113 17.73 1.73 -60.64
CA VAL A 113 18.36 3.03 -60.39
C VAL A 113 17.67 3.67 -59.16
N PRO A 114 18.40 4.16 -58.16
CA PRO A 114 17.80 4.84 -57.02
C PRO A 114 17.37 6.26 -57.42
N THR A 115 16.07 6.48 -57.61
CA THR A 115 15.50 7.83 -57.80
C THR A 115 15.11 8.44 -56.46
N GLY A 116 15.71 9.59 -56.17
CA GLY A 116 15.42 10.43 -55.00
C GLY A 116 14.10 11.20 -55.10
N PRO A 117 13.76 12.00 -54.07
CA PRO A 117 12.43 12.54 -53.89
C PRO A 117 12.22 13.86 -54.65
N GLY A 118 11.20 13.92 -55.50
CA GLY A 118 10.69 15.15 -56.11
C GLY A 118 9.28 14.93 -56.67
N GLY A 119 8.28 15.63 -56.12
CA GLY A 119 6.93 15.71 -56.71
C GLY A 119 6.84 16.77 -57.81
N PRO A 120 5.64 17.28 -58.19
CA PRO A 120 4.29 16.69 -58.16
C PRO A 120 3.64 16.67 -59.57
N GLY A 121 2.64 15.81 -59.84
CA GLY A 121 1.93 15.84 -61.13
C GLY A 121 0.71 14.91 -61.27
N ALA A 122 -0.47 15.50 -61.09
CA ALA A 122 -1.77 15.28 -61.77
C ALA A 122 -2.29 13.85 -62.15
N GLY A 123 -3.33 13.41 -61.41
CA GLY A 123 -4.64 12.81 -61.85
C GLY A 123 -4.70 11.59 -62.81
N PRO A 124 -5.85 10.88 -62.97
CA PRO A 124 -7.21 11.26 -62.59
C PRO A 124 -7.97 10.24 -61.69
N THR A 125 -9.20 10.64 -61.41
CA THR A 125 -10.27 10.21 -60.48
C THR A 125 -10.95 8.87 -60.77
N ASP A 126 -11.44 8.22 -59.69
CA ASP A 126 -12.76 7.53 -59.49
C ASP A 126 -12.61 6.49 -58.36
N GLY A 127 -13.40 6.32 -57.30
CA GLY A 127 -14.55 6.96 -56.63
C GLY A 127 -14.68 6.25 -55.26
N GLY A 128 -15.13 6.94 -54.19
CA GLY A 128 -15.06 6.56 -52.74
C GLY A 128 -15.86 5.33 -52.25
N PRO A 129 -16.33 5.23 -50.98
CA PRO A 129 -16.09 6.03 -49.75
C PRO A 129 -15.39 5.20 -48.62
N ALA A 130 -14.47 5.75 -47.83
CA ALA A 130 -14.61 6.57 -46.61
C ALA A 130 -14.95 5.82 -45.30
N GLY A 131 -14.03 5.92 -44.33
CA GLY A 131 -14.19 5.63 -42.90
C GLY A 131 -12.97 4.86 -42.35
N GLY A 132 -11.99 5.43 -41.63
CA GLY A 132 -11.92 6.69 -40.90
C GLY A 132 -11.41 6.41 -39.48
N GLY A 133 -10.10 6.17 -39.31
CA GLY A 133 -9.44 6.03 -38.02
C GLY A 133 -8.11 6.81 -38.01
N PRO A 134 -7.85 7.69 -37.03
CA PRO A 134 -6.61 8.46 -36.98
C PRO A 134 -5.53 7.71 -36.19
N ALA A 135 -4.41 7.42 -36.86
CA ALA A 135 -3.11 7.21 -36.24
C ALA A 135 -2.33 8.54 -36.29
N GLY A 136 -1.80 8.98 -35.15
CA GLY A 136 -0.98 10.18 -35.03
C GLY A 136 0.15 9.99 -34.03
N GLY A 137 1.31 9.57 -34.52
CA GLY A 137 2.62 9.67 -33.88
C GLY A 137 3.55 10.59 -34.70
N PRO A 138 4.78 10.87 -34.24
CA PRO A 138 5.15 12.16 -33.68
C PRO A 138 6.11 12.99 -34.57
N PRO A 139 6.21 14.32 -34.38
CA PRO A 139 7.43 15.08 -34.64
C PRO A 139 8.12 15.40 -33.28
N GLY A 140 9.43 15.40 -33.10
CA GLY A 140 10.53 15.77 -33.98
C GLY A 140 11.38 16.79 -33.20
N ARG A 141 12.53 16.38 -32.64
CA ARG A 141 13.44 17.21 -31.83
C ARG A 141 14.14 18.29 -32.67
N PRO A 142 14.32 19.52 -32.17
CA PRO A 142 15.28 20.45 -32.74
C PRO A 142 16.65 20.38 -32.06
N SER A 143 17.67 20.53 -32.91
CA SER A 143 19.10 20.69 -32.64
C SER A 143 19.40 22.10 -32.12
N VAL A 144 20.39 22.25 -31.22
CA VAL A 144 20.89 23.56 -30.79
C VAL A 144 22.40 23.62 -30.97
N GLY A 145 22.83 24.62 -31.75
CA GLY A 145 24.21 24.92 -32.09
C GLY A 145 24.91 25.88 -31.12
N SER A 146 26.21 25.99 -31.35
CA SER A 146 27.25 26.73 -30.65
C SER A 146 26.96 28.23 -30.42
N GLY A 147 27.42 28.76 -29.29
CA GLY A 147 27.16 30.12 -28.80
C GLY A 147 28.00 31.26 -29.39
N PRO A 148 27.98 32.44 -28.74
CA PRO A 148 29.17 33.27 -28.62
C PRO A 148 29.40 33.90 -27.22
N ASN A 149 30.66 34.31 -27.02
CA ASN A 149 31.33 34.95 -25.89
C ASN A 149 30.61 36.11 -25.15
N GLY A 150 30.93 36.29 -23.86
CA GLY A 150 30.89 37.61 -23.21
C GLY A 150 30.93 37.67 -21.67
N ALA A 151 32.08 38.08 -21.13
CA ALA A 151 32.33 38.85 -19.89
C ALA A 151 32.26 38.18 -18.49
N ALA A 152 33.42 38.15 -17.84
CA ALA A 152 33.64 37.92 -16.41
C ALA A 152 33.46 39.20 -15.57
N PRO A 153 33.32 39.08 -14.24
CA PRO A 153 33.82 40.11 -13.33
C PRO A 153 34.83 39.57 -12.29
N SER A 154 35.81 40.43 -12.09
CA SER A 154 36.95 40.44 -11.18
C SER A 154 36.55 40.46 -9.70
N GLY A 155 37.33 39.80 -8.85
CA GLY A 155 37.25 39.93 -7.39
C GLY A 155 37.94 41.18 -6.84
N PRO A 156 37.95 41.36 -5.51
CA PRO A 156 39.07 42.01 -4.84
C PRO A 156 39.62 41.26 -3.61
N SER A 157 40.95 41.29 -3.59
CA SER A 157 41.97 41.17 -2.55
C SER A 157 41.56 41.38 -1.08
N GLY A 158 42.14 40.57 -0.18
CA GLY A 158 42.21 40.81 1.27
C GLY A 158 43.26 41.86 1.67
N PRO A 159 43.45 42.10 2.98
CA PRO A 159 44.76 41.76 3.58
C PRO A 159 44.75 41.30 5.06
N GLN A 160 45.74 40.43 5.34
CA GLN A 160 46.68 40.37 6.49
C GLN A 160 46.30 39.79 7.88
N ASP A 161 47.08 38.75 8.22
CA ASP A 161 47.53 38.21 9.51
C ASP A 161 47.93 39.27 10.57
N PRO A 162 47.90 38.91 11.88
CA PRO A 162 49.15 38.48 12.52
C PRO A 162 49.02 37.27 13.48
N THR A 163 50.20 36.69 13.71
CA THR A 163 50.56 35.43 14.36
C THR A 163 50.52 35.40 15.90
N ALA A 164 50.19 34.19 16.40
CA ALA A 164 50.74 33.42 17.53
C ALA A 164 50.69 33.93 18.99
N THR A 165 50.01 33.16 19.87
CA THR A 165 50.59 32.38 21.00
C THR A 165 49.51 31.56 21.73
N GLY A 166 49.81 30.29 22.07
CA GLY A 166 48.96 29.39 22.91
C GLY A 166 48.93 29.79 24.40
N PRO A 167 48.25 29.03 25.30
CA PRO A 167 48.48 27.60 25.49
C PRO A 167 47.24 26.71 25.78
N ASP A 168 47.42 25.42 25.46
CA ASP A 168 47.12 24.20 26.24
C ASP A 168 46.01 24.18 27.31
N ALA A 169 45.04 23.27 27.12
CA ALA A 169 44.55 22.26 28.10
C ALA A 169 43.05 21.93 27.94
N GLY A 170 42.72 20.63 27.90
CA GLY A 170 41.53 20.13 28.61
C GLY A 170 40.33 19.63 27.78
N ARG A 171 40.53 18.54 27.04
CA ARG A 171 39.47 17.65 26.53
C ARG A 171 38.85 16.88 27.72
N GLN A 172 37.54 16.94 27.94
CA GLN A 172 36.83 16.05 28.88
C GLN A 172 35.62 15.37 28.21
N THR A 173 35.76 14.06 28.06
CA THR A 173 34.72 13.04 27.89
C THR A 173 34.14 12.66 29.27
N PRO A 174 32.84 12.32 29.42
CA PRO A 174 32.36 11.64 30.61
C PRO A 174 32.55 10.12 30.47
N LEU A 175 33.46 9.57 31.29
CA LEU A 175 33.59 8.14 31.59
C LEU A 175 33.02 7.93 33.01
N VAL A 176 32.04 7.05 33.16
CA VAL A 176 31.52 6.61 34.47
C VAL A 176 32.16 5.25 34.78
N THR A 177 33.01 5.24 35.80
CA THR A 177 33.62 4.04 36.39
C THR A 177 33.03 3.81 37.79
N GLY A 178 32.49 2.60 38.04
CA GLY A 178 32.54 1.99 39.38
C GLY A 178 33.99 1.57 39.73
N PRO A 179 34.30 0.97 40.90
CA PRO A 179 33.43 0.19 41.79
C PRO A 179 33.60 0.52 43.30
N ASN A 180 32.75 -0.05 44.16
CA ASN A 180 33.19 -0.39 45.52
C ASN A 180 32.45 -1.60 46.08
N THR A 181 33.24 -2.51 46.63
CA THR A 181 32.92 -3.81 47.22
C THR A 181 32.65 -3.67 48.72
N GLY A 182 31.62 -4.37 49.23
CA GLY A 182 31.35 -4.54 50.66
C GLY A 182 30.27 -5.61 50.87
N GLY A 183 30.69 -6.78 51.38
CA GLY A 183 29.91 -8.01 51.48
C GLY A 183 28.85 -8.08 52.61
N PRO A 184 28.28 -9.28 52.86
CA PRO A 184 26.91 -9.48 53.30
C PRO A 184 26.72 -9.56 54.83
N GLY A 185 25.60 -9.01 55.31
CA GLY A 185 25.14 -9.10 56.70
C GLY A 185 23.74 -9.68 56.80
N ALA A 186 23.58 -10.64 57.70
CA ALA A 186 22.46 -11.57 57.83
C ALA A 186 21.20 -11.00 58.55
N VAL A 187 20.10 -11.70 58.31
CA VAL A 187 18.75 -11.80 58.94
C VAL A 187 18.58 -11.29 60.39
N PRO A 188 17.34 -10.90 60.81
CA PRO A 188 16.43 -11.92 61.33
C PRO A 188 14.94 -11.81 60.92
N ALA A 189 14.34 -13.00 60.90
CA ALA A 189 12.93 -13.29 60.70
C ALA A 189 12.05 -12.82 61.89
N ALA A 190 10.79 -12.47 61.60
CA ALA A 190 9.78 -12.23 62.61
C ALA A 190 8.59 -13.21 62.47
N ALA A 191 8.56 -14.11 63.46
CA ALA A 191 7.49 -14.88 64.07
C ALA A 191 6.04 -14.84 63.52
N SER A 192 5.53 -16.06 63.37
CA SER A 192 4.15 -16.52 63.26
C SER A 192 3.30 -16.33 64.54
N ALA A 193 2.01 -16.08 64.35
CA ALA A 193 0.88 -16.42 65.25
C ALA A 193 -0.39 -16.31 64.38
N GLY A 194 -1.43 -17.15 64.36
CA GLY A 194 -1.87 -18.35 65.06
C GLY A 194 -3.32 -18.57 64.58
N GLY A 195 -3.76 -19.83 64.35
CA GLY A 195 -5.08 -20.20 63.82
C GLY A 195 -6.28 -19.80 64.72
N PRO A 196 -7.54 -20.13 64.35
CA PRO A 196 -8.03 -21.51 64.14
C PRO A 196 -8.89 -21.66 62.85
N GLY A 197 -9.21 -22.81 62.25
CA GLY A 197 -9.32 -24.20 62.71
C GLY A 197 -10.75 -24.69 62.38
N THR A 198 -10.95 -25.42 61.28
CA THR A 198 -12.14 -26.28 61.07
C THR A 198 -11.78 -27.53 60.24
N THR A 199 -11.96 -28.67 60.89
CA THR A 199 -12.26 -30.04 60.40
C THR A 199 -13.05 -30.06 59.08
N GLY A 200 -12.89 -30.97 58.11
CA GLY A 200 -12.32 -32.32 58.07
C GLY A 200 -13.28 -33.20 57.23
N MET A 201 -12.77 -33.98 56.27
CA MET A 201 -13.21 -35.34 55.91
C MET A 201 -12.51 -35.84 54.64
N ASP A 202 -11.83 -36.97 54.81
CA ASP A 202 -11.30 -37.88 53.79
C ASP A 202 -12.41 -38.41 52.87
N SER A 203 -12.06 -38.67 51.60
CA SER A 203 -12.41 -39.92 50.92
C SER A 203 -11.56 -40.13 49.66
N THR A 204 -10.77 -41.19 49.72
CA THR A 204 -10.10 -41.89 48.61
C THR A 204 -11.07 -42.33 47.52
N SER A 205 -10.69 -42.23 46.23
CA SER A 205 -10.83 -43.34 45.27
C SER A 205 -10.13 -43.04 43.94
N SER A 206 -9.26 -43.97 43.57
CA SER A 206 -8.62 -44.16 42.27
C SER A 206 -9.60 -44.65 41.21
N VAL A 207 -9.65 -44.02 40.03
CA VAL A 207 -10.14 -44.64 38.78
C VAL A 207 -9.40 -44.05 37.57
N VAL A 208 -8.92 -44.92 36.69
CA VAL A 208 -8.40 -44.68 35.32
C VAL A 208 -9.05 -45.75 34.43
N PRO A 209 -9.29 -45.59 33.11
CA PRO A 209 -9.83 -44.49 32.29
C PRO A 209 -11.11 -44.95 31.52
N PRO A 210 -11.62 -44.26 30.47
CA PRO A 210 -11.08 -44.47 29.13
C PRO A 210 -11.00 -43.22 28.22
N ALA A 211 -10.25 -43.39 27.15
CA ALA A 211 -10.03 -42.47 26.04
C ALA A 211 -11.31 -42.02 25.32
N GLY A 212 -11.24 -40.83 24.71
CA GLY A 212 -12.03 -40.47 23.52
C GLY A 212 -12.87 -39.20 23.64
N SER A 213 -12.36 -38.07 23.15
CA SER A 213 -13.02 -37.22 22.14
C SER A 213 -12.19 -35.96 21.90
N ILE A 214 -11.61 -35.90 20.71
CA ILE A 214 -10.99 -34.72 20.11
C ILE A 214 -12.17 -33.83 19.62
N PRO A 215 -12.28 -32.54 20.00
CA PRO A 215 -13.23 -31.65 19.35
C PRO A 215 -12.72 -31.30 17.95
N PRO A 216 -13.60 -31.29 16.92
CA PRO A 216 -13.19 -30.95 15.56
C PRO A 216 -12.83 -29.46 15.47
N GLY A 217 -11.60 -29.18 15.03
CA GLY A 217 -11.19 -27.85 14.61
C GLY A 217 -12.07 -27.38 13.45
N GLY A 218 -12.75 -26.25 13.66
CA GLY A 218 -13.56 -25.61 12.63
C GLY A 218 -12.69 -24.87 11.61
N PRO A 219 -13.12 -24.79 10.33
CA PRO A 219 -12.49 -23.91 9.36
C PRO A 219 -12.85 -22.46 9.68
N GLY A 220 -11.83 -21.61 9.84
CA GLY A 220 -11.97 -20.19 10.11
C GLY A 220 -12.61 -19.47 8.93
N GLY A 221 -13.83 -18.96 9.12
CA GLY A 221 -14.39 -17.92 8.28
C GLY A 221 -14.14 -16.58 8.95
N GLY A 222 -13.07 -15.89 8.58
CA GLY A 222 -12.85 -14.51 9.03
C GLY A 222 -13.94 -13.56 8.54
N PRO A 223 -14.11 -12.38 9.15
CA PRO A 223 -15.03 -11.37 8.64
C PRO A 223 -14.58 -10.92 7.24
N GLY A 224 -15.43 -11.15 6.24
CA GLY A 224 -15.21 -10.69 4.88
C GLY A 224 -15.15 -9.16 4.85
N GLY A 225 -13.97 -8.60 4.58
CA GLY A 225 -13.80 -7.19 4.33
C GLY A 225 -14.50 -6.75 3.04
N PRO A 226 -14.83 -5.46 2.90
CA PRO A 226 -15.30 -4.92 1.63
C PRO A 226 -14.14 -4.98 0.63
N GLY A 227 -14.19 -5.90 -0.34
CA GLY A 227 -13.23 -5.94 -1.46
C GLY A 227 -12.44 -7.24 -1.68
N ALA A 228 -12.73 -8.35 -0.99
CA ALA A 228 -12.08 -9.64 -1.28
C ALA A 228 -12.47 -10.18 -2.67
N GLY A 229 -11.68 -9.81 -3.70
CA GLY A 229 -11.68 -10.39 -5.04
C GLY A 229 -11.01 -11.77 -5.09
N PRO A 230 -11.10 -12.50 -6.22
CA PRO A 230 -10.83 -13.92 -6.30
C PRO A 230 -9.33 -14.27 -6.23
N PHE A 231 -9.06 -15.42 -5.61
CA PHE A 231 -7.75 -15.99 -5.32
C PHE A 231 -6.85 -16.13 -6.57
N ASP A 232 -5.57 -15.84 -6.37
CA ASP A 232 -4.50 -15.91 -7.38
C ASP A 232 -4.07 -17.37 -7.59
N ASP A 233 -4.22 -17.84 -8.83
CA ASP A 233 -4.01 -19.21 -9.28
C ASP A 233 -2.58 -19.35 -9.85
N ARG A 234 -1.59 -19.55 -8.96
CA ARG A 234 -0.18 -19.79 -9.34
C ARG A 234 0.40 -21.01 -8.64
N SER A 235 -0.09 -22.18 -9.03
CA SER A 235 0.68 -23.43 -8.90
C SER A 235 0.44 -24.31 -10.11
N GLY A 236 1.27 -24.11 -11.14
CA GLY A 236 1.30 -24.96 -12.33
C GLY A 236 2.73 -25.34 -12.70
N ALA A 237 3.14 -26.56 -12.32
CA ALA A 237 3.77 -27.57 -13.20
C ALA A 237 4.77 -28.47 -12.46
N GLN A 238 4.29 -29.62 -11.96
CA GLN A 238 5.00 -30.89 -12.12
C GLN A 238 3.99 -32.01 -12.36
N SER A 239 3.79 -32.34 -13.63
CA SER A 239 3.05 -33.52 -14.05
C SER A 239 3.99 -34.72 -13.98
N GLY A 240 3.72 -35.64 -13.06
CA GLY A 240 4.45 -36.88 -12.91
C GLY A 240 3.82 -37.82 -11.89
N SER A 241 2.95 -38.70 -12.36
CA SER A 241 2.42 -39.90 -11.68
C SER A 241 1.34 -39.74 -10.61
N ARG A 242 0.21 -40.39 -10.89
CA ARG A 242 -0.95 -40.59 -10.01
C ARG A 242 -0.55 -41.31 -8.72
N PHE A 243 -0.73 -40.65 -7.58
CA PHE A 243 -1.11 -41.29 -6.33
C PHE A 243 -2.21 -40.44 -5.69
N ASP A 244 -3.37 -41.07 -5.52
CA ASP A 244 -4.52 -40.56 -4.77
C ASP A 244 -4.15 -40.58 -3.28
N VAL A 245 -3.60 -39.47 -2.80
CA VAL A 245 -3.34 -39.21 -1.39
C VAL A 245 -4.34 -38.12 -0.97
N PRO A 246 -5.16 -38.32 0.08
CA PRO A 246 -6.06 -37.28 0.56
C PRO A 246 -5.25 -36.03 0.91
N PRO A 247 -5.75 -34.81 0.61
CA PRO A 247 -5.02 -33.58 0.86
C PRO A 247 -4.69 -33.50 2.36
N VAL A 248 -3.40 -33.57 2.67
CA VAL A 248 -2.92 -33.30 4.02
C VAL A 248 -3.24 -31.83 4.31
N PRO A 249 -3.92 -31.49 5.42
CA PRO A 249 -4.17 -30.10 5.76
C PRO A 249 -2.81 -29.39 5.90
N PHE A 250 -2.52 -28.47 4.99
CA PHE A 250 -1.35 -27.60 5.11
C PHE A 250 -1.61 -26.67 6.29
N VAL A 251 -0.88 -26.89 7.38
CA VAL A 251 -0.84 -25.96 8.52
C VAL A 251 0.02 -24.78 8.08
N SER A 252 -0.54 -23.57 8.14
CA SER A 252 0.23 -22.36 7.83
C SER A 252 1.40 -22.20 8.79
N PRO A 253 2.53 -21.60 8.36
CA PRO A 253 3.63 -21.23 9.26
C PRO A 253 3.15 -20.40 10.44
N PHE A 254 2.18 -19.52 10.23
CA PHE A 254 1.56 -18.74 11.30
C PHE A 254 0.80 -19.61 12.31
N ALA A 255 -0.08 -20.51 11.85
CA ALA A 255 -0.79 -21.42 12.75
C ALA A 255 0.18 -22.35 13.51
N ALA A 256 1.26 -22.79 12.86
CA ALA A 256 2.30 -23.59 13.50
C ALA A 256 3.07 -22.81 14.58
N ALA A 257 3.45 -21.55 14.30
CA ALA A 257 4.13 -20.68 15.26
C ALA A 257 3.22 -20.36 16.47
N VAL A 258 1.93 -20.13 16.23
CA VAL A 258 0.94 -19.93 17.31
C VAL A 258 0.77 -21.20 18.13
N ALA A 259 0.66 -22.38 17.49
CA ALA A 259 0.56 -23.65 18.21
C ALA A 259 1.80 -23.92 19.07
N LYS A 260 3.00 -23.70 18.52
CA LYS A 260 4.27 -23.79 19.25
C LYS A 260 4.30 -22.82 20.44
N ALA A 261 3.94 -21.56 20.24
CA ALA A 261 3.92 -20.56 21.31
C ALA A 261 2.88 -20.89 22.40
N LYS A 262 1.75 -21.50 22.03
CA LYS A 262 0.76 -22.02 22.99
C LYS A 262 1.32 -23.18 23.80
N ASP A 263 2.00 -24.13 23.15
CA ASP A 263 2.63 -25.27 23.82
C ASP A 263 3.71 -24.79 24.79
N GLU A 264 4.55 -23.83 24.39
CA GLU A 264 5.57 -23.19 25.24
C GLU A 264 4.95 -22.42 26.42
N ALA A 265 3.86 -21.69 26.19
CA ALA A 265 3.14 -20.99 27.25
C ALA A 265 2.42 -21.96 28.22
N ALA A 266 2.08 -23.16 27.76
CA ALA A 266 1.44 -24.21 28.54
C ALA A 266 2.45 -25.13 29.27
N GLU A 267 3.77 -24.96 29.06
CA GLU A 267 4.78 -25.70 29.82
C GLU A 267 4.63 -25.42 31.32
N PRO A 268 4.79 -26.43 32.21
CA PRO A 268 4.32 -26.37 33.58
C PRO A 268 5.14 -25.39 34.41
N ALA A 269 4.74 -24.11 34.40
CA ALA A 269 4.92 -23.24 35.54
C ALA A 269 4.21 -23.93 36.72
N TYR A 270 4.93 -24.18 37.81
CA TYR A 270 4.43 -24.81 39.05
C TYR A 270 3.34 -24.00 39.78
N VAL A 271 2.58 -23.17 39.06
CA VAL A 271 1.48 -22.33 39.53
C VAL A 271 0.21 -22.82 38.85
N VAL A 272 -0.47 -23.75 39.51
CA VAL A 272 -1.81 -24.22 39.11
C VAL A 272 -2.78 -23.05 39.26
N GLY A 273 -3.18 -22.40 38.17
CA GLY A 273 -4.22 -21.36 38.19
C GLY A 273 -4.22 -20.35 37.06
N ASP A 274 -3.09 -20.08 36.39
CA ASP A 274 -3.07 -19.17 35.24
C ASP A 274 -3.47 -19.90 33.97
N GLN A 275 -4.63 -19.56 33.41
CA GLN A 275 -5.00 -20.02 32.06
C GLN A 275 -4.26 -19.14 31.05
N VAL A 276 -3.56 -19.79 30.12
CA VAL A 276 -2.96 -19.12 28.95
C VAL A 276 -4.09 -18.57 28.09
N ASP A 277 -4.10 -17.26 27.88
CA ASP A 277 -5.03 -16.64 26.95
C ASP A 277 -4.56 -16.86 25.50
N ASP A 278 -5.35 -17.62 24.74
CA ASP A 278 -5.07 -17.99 23.36
C ASP A 278 -4.94 -16.78 22.42
N ASP A 279 -5.71 -15.72 22.67
CA ASP A 279 -5.70 -14.51 21.83
C ASP A 279 -4.49 -13.64 22.13
N LEU A 280 -4.08 -13.59 23.40
CA LEU A 280 -2.84 -12.92 23.79
C LEU A 280 -1.64 -13.60 23.12
N VAL A 281 -1.56 -14.94 23.15
CA VAL A 281 -0.50 -15.68 22.47
C VAL A 281 -0.51 -15.39 20.96
N LEU A 282 -1.68 -15.45 20.32
CA LEU A 282 -1.84 -15.13 18.90
C LEU A 282 -1.30 -13.72 18.57
N ALA A 283 -1.71 -12.71 19.36
CA ALA A 283 -1.31 -11.33 19.16
C ALA A 283 0.20 -11.13 19.36
N LYS A 284 0.77 -11.75 20.41
CA LYS A 284 2.21 -11.72 20.72
C LYS A 284 3.04 -12.36 19.62
N THR A 285 2.63 -13.52 19.12
CA THR A 285 3.36 -14.22 18.05
C THR A 285 3.42 -13.38 16.78
N LEU A 286 2.30 -12.76 16.38
CA LEU A 286 2.28 -11.88 15.21
C LEU A 286 3.16 -10.64 15.42
N LEU A 287 3.02 -9.95 16.56
CA LEU A 287 3.80 -8.75 16.85
C LEU A 287 5.31 -9.07 16.95
N GLY A 288 5.68 -10.16 17.61
CA GLY A 288 7.07 -10.61 17.72
C GLY A 288 7.69 -10.90 16.35
N GLY A 289 6.98 -11.62 15.49
CA GLY A 289 7.40 -11.88 14.11
C GLY A 289 7.53 -10.61 13.27
N LEU A 290 6.61 -9.65 13.44
CA LEU A 290 6.67 -8.36 12.75
C LEU A 290 7.88 -7.53 13.19
N LEU A 291 8.15 -7.46 14.49
CA LEU A 291 9.31 -6.75 15.02
C LEU A 291 10.63 -7.41 14.61
N ALA A 292 10.64 -8.75 14.53
CA ALA A 292 11.77 -9.50 14.00
C ALA A 292 11.97 -9.27 12.51
N ALA A 293 10.90 -9.20 11.71
CA ALA A 293 11.01 -8.99 10.27
C ALA A 293 11.53 -7.59 9.92
N THR A 294 11.17 -6.59 10.73
CA THR A 294 11.44 -5.16 10.47
C THR A 294 12.76 -4.65 11.05
N ASP A 295 13.50 -5.49 11.77
CA ASP A 295 14.80 -5.18 12.40
C ASP A 295 14.82 -3.86 13.22
N SER A 296 13.67 -3.42 13.73
CA SER A 296 13.44 -2.36 14.76
C SER A 296 14.33 -1.10 14.72
N SER A 297 14.99 -0.78 13.61
CA SER A 297 15.97 0.30 13.50
C SER A 297 15.33 1.65 13.17
N ALA A 298 14.08 1.63 12.71
CA ALA A 298 13.32 2.84 12.41
C ALA A 298 13.03 3.62 13.70
N VAL A 299 13.61 4.82 13.80
CA VAL A 299 13.50 5.68 14.98
C VAL A 299 12.04 6.03 15.28
N GLY A 300 11.58 5.72 16.49
CA GLY A 300 10.25 6.09 16.98
C GLY A 300 9.08 5.29 16.40
N LEU A 301 9.35 4.23 15.64
CA LEU A 301 8.32 3.34 15.11
C LEU A 301 7.84 2.36 16.19
N HIS A 302 6.53 2.39 16.46
CA HIS A 302 5.89 1.43 17.35
C HIS A 302 4.76 0.70 16.63
N TRP A 303 4.49 -0.52 17.06
CA TRP A 303 3.48 -1.41 16.52
C TRP A 303 2.56 -1.90 17.63
N ALA A 304 1.33 -2.23 17.25
CA ALA A 304 0.42 -2.96 18.11
C ALA A 304 -0.37 -3.98 17.30
N VAL A 305 -0.79 -5.05 17.99
CA VAL A 305 -1.68 -6.07 17.46
C VAL A 305 -2.83 -6.27 18.45
N ALA A 306 -4.06 -6.33 17.95
CA ALA A 306 -5.25 -6.59 18.74
C ALA A 306 -6.02 -7.76 18.14
N VAL A 307 -6.66 -8.54 19.02
CA VAL A 307 -7.62 -9.55 18.63
C VAL A 307 -9.00 -9.09 19.08
N LEU A 308 -9.95 -9.10 18.15
CA LEU A 308 -11.34 -8.79 18.42
C LEU A 308 -12.18 -10.03 18.10
N ARG A 309 -13.03 -10.46 19.04
CA ARG A 309 -13.91 -11.62 18.86
C ARG A 309 -15.36 -11.20 18.72
N GLY A 310 -16.01 -11.72 17.68
CA GLY A 310 -17.45 -11.58 17.46
C GLY A 310 -18.08 -12.89 16.98
N PRO A 311 -19.35 -12.87 16.53
CA PRO A 311 -20.05 -14.05 16.02
C PRO A 311 -19.36 -14.73 14.83
N GLY A 312 -18.58 -13.97 14.06
CA GLY A 312 -17.77 -14.47 12.95
C GLY A 312 -16.40 -15.05 13.36
N GLY A 313 -16.09 -15.14 14.66
CA GLY A 313 -14.78 -15.59 15.14
C GLY A 313 -13.84 -14.45 15.50
N ALA A 314 -12.54 -14.74 15.49
CA ALA A 314 -11.48 -13.77 15.82
C ALA A 314 -11.02 -13.01 14.59
N GLY A 315 -11.01 -11.68 14.67
CA GLY A 315 -10.31 -10.80 13.74
C GLY A 315 -9.00 -10.30 14.37
N VAL A 316 -7.91 -10.37 13.62
CA VAL A 316 -6.58 -9.90 14.06
C VAL A 316 -6.27 -8.59 13.34
N PHE A 317 -5.95 -7.55 14.11
CA PHE A 317 -5.73 -6.21 13.59
C PHE A 317 -4.34 -5.71 13.97
N VAL A 318 -3.62 -5.17 12.99
CA VAL A 318 -2.28 -4.58 13.17
C VAL A 318 -2.28 -3.10 12.79
N THR A 319 -1.50 -2.30 13.51
CA THR A 319 -1.22 -0.92 13.11
C THR A 319 0.13 -0.44 13.64
N SER A 320 0.69 0.54 12.96
CA SER A 320 1.84 1.33 13.43
C SER A 320 1.40 2.73 13.86
N ASN A 321 2.31 3.44 14.53
CA ASN A 321 2.17 4.87 14.79
C ASN A 321 2.57 5.76 13.59
N GLU A 322 2.96 5.18 12.46
CA GLU A 322 3.16 5.90 11.19
C GLU A 322 1.85 6.36 10.54
N GLY A 323 0.70 5.89 11.05
CA GLY A 323 -0.62 6.23 10.55
C GLY A 323 -1.00 5.44 9.29
N ARG A 324 -2.30 5.43 8.97
CA ARG A 324 -2.88 4.89 7.72
C ARG A 324 -2.50 3.44 7.39
N GLY A 325 -2.13 2.68 8.41
CA GLY A 325 -1.83 1.26 8.27
C GLY A 325 -0.54 1.03 7.51
N TRP A 326 0.39 2.00 7.58
CA TRP A 326 1.69 1.84 6.95
C TRP A 326 2.33 0.52 7.37
N LEU A 327 2.76 -0.25 6.37
CA LEU A 327 3.49 -1.51 6.46
C LEU A 327 4.85 -1.36 5.76
N PRO A 328 5.94 -1.83 6.37
CA PRO A 328 7.26 -1.78 5.77
C PRO A 328 7.34 -2.70 4.54
N PRO A 329 8.24 -2.39 3.58
CA PRO A 329 8.47 -3.26 2.44
C PRO A 329 9.03 -4.61 2.89
N SER A 330 8.87 -5.64 2.04
CA SER A 330 9.39 -6.99 2.30
C SER A 330 8.85 -7.69 3.57
N VAL A 331 7.70 -7.25 4.09
CA VAL A 331 6.94 -7.96 5.12
C VAL A 331 5.68 -8.57 4.50
N PHE A 332 5.48 -9.86 4.76
CA PHE A 332 4.33 -10.63 4.33
C PHE A 332 3.53 -11.04 5.57
N LEU A 333 2.28 -10.56 5.70
CA LEU A 333 1.42 -10.91 6.83
C LEU A 333 0.43 -12.00 6.45
N PRO A 334 -0.05 -12.82 7.40
CA PRO A 334 -1.15 -13.73 7.16
C PRO A 334 -2.36 -12.99 6.56
N ARG A 335 -3.02 -13.60 5.58
CA ARG A 335 -4.15 -12.96 4.85
C ARG A 335 -5.34 -12.62 5.74
N GLU A 336 -5.44 -13.24 6.91
CA GLU A 336 -6.48 -13.00 7.90
C GLU A 336 -6.22 -11.73 8.73
N VAL A 337 -5.01 -11.16 8.66
CA VAL A 337 -4.67 -9.92 9.35
C VAL A 337 -5.26 -8.73 8.60
N SER A 338 -5.94 -7.86 9.33
CA SER A 338 -6.49 -6.62 8.82
C SER A 338 -5.84 -5.41 9.49
N THR A 339 -6.15 -4.21 9.00
CA THR A 339 -5.74 -2.95 9.63
C THR A 339 -6.98 -2.09 9.88
N PRO A 340 -6.99 -1.22 10.91
CA PRO A 340 -8.13 -0.33 11.18
C PRO A 340 -8.55 0.52 9.97
N TRP A 341 -7.58 0.88 9.14
CA TRP A 341 -7.69 1.87 8.07
C TRP A 341 -8.46 1.37 6.85
N LEU A 342 -8.49 0.05 6.64
CA LEU A 342 -9.35 -0.59 5.64
C LEU A 342 -10.85 -0.39 5.91
N TRP A 343 -11.19 0.04 7.13
CA TRP A 343 -12.56 0.23 7.58
C TRP A 343 -12.92 1.72 7.68
N ASP A 344 -12.05 2.64 7.25
CA ASP A 344 -12.28 4.09 7.34
C ASP A 344 -13.61 4.51 6.70
N GLU A 345 -14.00 3.94 5.55
CA GLU A 345 -15.29 4.22 4.90
C GLU A 345 -16.51 3.79 5.73
N VAL A 346 -16.37 2.72 6.51
CA VAL A 346 -17.44 2.19 7.38
C VAL A 346 -17.48 2.93 8.71
N LEU A 347 -16.35 3.53 9.10
CA LEU A 347 -16.16 4.24 10.35
C LEU A 347 -16.49 5.73 10.26
N SER A 348 -16.27 6.34 9.10
CA SER A 348 -16.61 7.75 8.85
C SER A 348 -18.12 7.97 8.91
N GLU A 349 -18.54 8.93 9.73
CA GLU A 349 -19.84 9.58 9.54
C GLU A 349 -19.70 10.56 8.37
N ALA A 350 -20.77 10.74 7.59
CA ALA A 350 -20.78 11.20 6.19
C ALA A 350 -20.05 12.53 5.81
N ASP A 351 -19.41 13.23 6.76
CA ASP A 351 -18.72 14.51 6.55
C ASP A 351 -17.28 14.59 7.14
N GLU A 352 -16.73 13.54 7.76
CA GLU A 352 -15.35 13.57 8.29
C GLU A 352 -14.36 12.84 7.35
N ALA A 353 -13.47 13.62 6.70
CA ALA A 353 -12.48 13.12 5.76
C ALA A 353 -11.28 12.45 6.47
N GLY A 354 -11.43 11.19 6.87
CA GLY A 354 -10.34 10.31 7.30
C GLY A 354 -10.48 9.75 8.71
N SER A 355 -9.72 8.68 9.01
CA SER A 355 -9.66 8.10 10.37
C SER A 355 -9.22 9.15 11.40
N PRO A 356 -9.94 9.34 12.52
CA PRO A 356 -9.64 10.35 13.54
C PRO A 356 -8.39 10.03 14.37
N TRP A 357 -7.63 8.99 14.00
CA TRP A 357 -6.46 8.50 14.74
C TRP A 357 -5.13 8.73 14.00
N GLU A 358 -5.17 9.39 12.84
CA GLU A 358 -3.95 9.80 12.15
C GLU A 358 -3.12 10.75 13.05
N GLY A 359 -1.85 10.42 13.28
CA GLY A 359 -0.95 11.23 14.12
C GLY A 359 -0.95 10.90 15.61
N VAL A 360 -1.66 9.86 16.05
CA VAL A 360 -1.56 9.30 17.41
C VAL A 360 -0.23 8.59 17.60
N SER A 361 0.47 8.86 18.71
CA SER A 361 1.79 8.27 18.98
C SER A 361 1.75 6.81 19.43
N ASP A 362 0.66 6.41 20.10
CA ASP A 362 0.46 5.08 20.69
C ASP A 362 -0.42 4.19 19.79
N PRO A 363 0.16 3.19 19.11
CA PRO A 363 -0.60 2.29 18.23
C PRO A 363 -1.57 1.37 19.00
N ALA A 364 -1.29 1.07 20.27
CA ALA A 364 -2.20 0.27 21.09
C ALA A 364 -3.49 1.04 21.34
N ARG A 365 -3.36 2.36 21.56
CA ARG A 365 -4.52 3.24 21.69
C ARG A 365 -5.33 3.32 20.40
N ILE A 366 -4.70 3.37 19.23
CA ILE A 366 -5.41 3.33 17.93
C ILE A 366 -6.31 2.09 17.85
N LEU A 367 -5.79 0.91 18.21
CA LEU A 367 -6.56 -0.34 18.14
C LEU A 367 -7.72 -0.39 19.14
N VAL A 368 -7.55 0.22 20.31
CA VAL A 368 -8.62 0.31 21.32
C VAL A 368 -9.74 1.24 20.84
N GLU A 369 -9.39 2.41 20.31
CA GLU A 369 -10.37 3.35 19.76
C GLU A 369 -11.10 2.72 18.56
N PHE A 370 -10.36 2.02 17.71
CA PHE A 370 -10.93 1.21 16.64
C PHE A 370 -11.91 0.16 17.18
N GLY A 371 -11.54 -0.61 18.19
CA GLY A 371 -12.43 -1.61 18.78
C GLY A 371 -13.68 -1.01 19.41
N LEU A 372 -13.60 0.19 19.99
CA LEU A 372 -14.76 0.92 20.50
C LEU A 372 -15.68 1.45 19.40
N ALA A 373 -15.13 1.88 18.26
CA ALA A 373 -15.90 2.42 17.14
C ALA A 373 -16.49 1.33 16.23
N TRP A 374 -15.71 0.30 15.93
CA TRP A 374 -16.06 -0.80 15.03
C TRP A 374 -16.77 -1.96 15.74
N GLY A 375 -16.33 -2.29 16.96
CA GLY A 375 -16.81 -3.44 17.73
C GLY A 375 -18.35 -3.52 17.85
N PRO A 376 -19.04 -2.44 18.24
CA PRO A 376 -20.52 -2.44 18.30
C PRO A 376 -21.18 -2.72 16.95
N LYS A 377 -20.61 -2.22 15.84
CA LYS A 377 -21.13 -2.43 14.48
C LYS A 377 -20.95 -3.89 14.03
N ALA A 378 -19.85 -4.52 14.44
CA ALA A 378 -19.51 -5.91 14.12
C ALA A 378 -19.97 -6.94 15.17
N ALA A 379 -20.62 -6.50 16.25
CA ALA A 379 -20.86 -7.30 17.45
C ALA A 379 -19.58 -7.99 17.97
N ALA A 380 -18.44 -7.31 17.85
CA ALA A 380 -17.13 -7.79 18.27
C ALA A 380 -16.64 -7.03 19.51
N GLN A 381 -15.85 -7.71 20.34
CA GLN A 381 -15.22 -7.17 21.53
C GLN A 381 -13.72 -7.42 21.50
N LEU A 382 -12.95 -6.46 22.03
CA LEU A 382 -11.51 -6.62 22.23
C LEU A 382 -11.25 -7.77 23.20
N SER A 383 -10.49 -8.77 22.76
CA SER A 383 -10.16 -9.96 23.57
C SER A 383 -8.69 -10.02 23.95
N ALA A 384 -7.78 -9.44 23.15
CA ALA A 384 -6.38 -9.26 23.53
C ALA A 384 -5.75 -8.04 22.85
N LEU A 385 -4.72 -7.47 23.47
CA LEU A 385 -3.96 -6.34 22.92
C LEU A 385 -2.48 -6.44 23.28
N VAL A 386 -1.61 -6.28 22.30
CA VAL A 386 -0.16 -6.21 22.51
C VAL A 386 0.45 -5.00 21.83
N SER A 387 1.52 -4.47 22.41
CA SER A 387 2.28 -3.36 21.82
C SER A 387 3.78 -3.51 21.99
N SER A 388 4.54 -3.03 21.01
CA SER A 388 6.00 -2.89 21.12
C SER A 388 6.39 -1.71 22.01
N GLY A 389 5.48 -0.76 22.23
CA GLY A 389 5.64 0.34 23.17
C GLY A 389 5.09 0.03 24.57
N PRO A 390 5.33 0.91 25.56
CA PRO A 390 4.70 0.81 26.86
C PRO A 390 3.18 1.03 26.73
N LEU A 391 2.39 0.18 27.39
CA LEU A 391 0.94 0.39 27.48
C LEU A 391 0.61 1.36 28.62
N ASP A 392 -0.29 2.31 28.32
CA ASP A 392 -0.84 3.25 29.28
C ASP A 392 -1.50 2.52 30.48
N PRO A 393 -1.21 2.91 31.74
CA PRO A 393 -1.85 2.31 32.91
C PRO A 393 -3.36 2.53 32.96
N GLY A 394 -3.86 3.66 32.47
CA GLY A 394 -5.29 3.97 32.41
C GLY A 394 -6.01 3.03 31.43
N LEU A 395 -5.35 2.68 30.32
CA LEU A 395 -5.85 1.68 29.39
C LEU A 395 -6.04 0.31 30.06
N ARG A 396 -5.02 -0.18 30.78
CA ARG A 396 -5.13 -1.45 31.53
C ARG A 396 -6.22 -1.42 32.60
N ALA A 397 -6.35 -0.30 33.31
CA ALA A 397 -7.36 -0.15 34.35
C ALA A 397 -8.79 -0.21 33.79
N ARG A 398 -9.01 0.36 32.60
CA ARG A 398 -10.33 0.41 31.96
C ARG A 398 -10.73 -0.91 31.30
N PHE A 399 -9.76 -1.67 30.80
CA PHE A 399 -9.96 -2.96 30.16
C PHE A 399 -9.35 -4.07 31.03
N SER A 400 -9.74 -4.13 32.31
CA SER A 400 -9.16 -5.06 33.29
C SER A 400 -9.34 -6.53 32.94
N ASP A 401 -10.37 -6.84 32.14
CA ASP A 401 -10.74 -8.20 31.77
C ASP A 401 -10.13 -8.62 30.42
N VAL A 402 -9.41 -7.71 29.77
CA VAL A 402 -8.73 -7.97 28.49
C VAL A 402 -7.25 -8.23 28.77
N PRO A 403 -6.71 -9.41 28.45
CA PRO A 403 -5.27 -9.65 28.52
C PRO A 403 -4.49 -8.66 27.65
N MET A 404 -3.51 -7.98 28.24
CA MET A 404 -2.68 -7.00 27.53
C MET A 404 -1.20 -7.09 27.88
N GLU A 405 -0.33 -6.94 26.88
CA GLU A 405 1.12 -6.88 27.07
C GLU A 405 1.76 -5.71 26.32
N GLY A 406 2.59 -4.94 27.01
CA GLY A 406 3.39 -3.87 26.40
C GLY A 406 4.86 -4.24 26.39
N LEU A 407 5.66 -3.49 25.63
CA LEU A 407 7.10 -3.74 25.45
C LEU A 407 7.39 -5.15 24.90
N VAL A 408 6.52 -5.67 24.05
CA VAL A 408 6.77 -6.93 23.34
C VAL A 408 8.00 -6.76 22.44
N GLY A 409 8.96 -7.67 22.60
CA GLY A 409 10.18 -7.70 21.80
C GLY A 409 10.06 -8.55 20.53
N PRO A 410 11.08 -8.51 19.65
CA PRO A 410 11.12 -9.36 18.47
C PRO A 410 11.18 -10.85 18.83
N SER A 411 10.49 -11.69 18.05
CA SER A 411 10.58 -13.14 18.09
C SER A 411 10.79 -13.68 16.68
N HIS A 412 11.71 -14.64 16.53
CA HIS A 412 12.05 -15.26 15.26
C HIS A 412 11.34 -16.61 15.04
N ASP A 413 10.32 -16.92 15.85
CA ASP A 413 9.52 -18.14 15.68
C ASP A 413 8.61 -18.10 14.45
N LEU A 414 8.32 -16.88 13.98
CA LEU A 414 7.53 -16.61 12.79
C LEU A 414 8.33 -15.71 11.85
N ASP A 415 8.75 -16.25 10.71
CA ASP A 415 9.46 -15.48 9.68
C ASP A 415 8.47 -14.82 8.71
N LEU A 416 8.25 -13.53 8.88
CA LEU A 416 7.38 -12.72 8.01
C LEU A 416 8.13 -12.07 6.83
N ARG A 417 9.41 -12.40 6.63
CA ARG A 417 10.21 -11.91 5.49
C ARG A 417 10.06 -12.78 4.25
N ALA A 418 9.63 -14.03 4.44
CA ALA A 418 9.44 -14.99 3.36
C ALA A 418 7.98 -15.01 2.92
N PHE A 419 7.75 -14.89 1.61
CA PHE A 419 6.44 -15.11 1.03
C PHE A 419 6.02 -16.58 1.17
N THR A 420 4.77 -16.79 1.60
CA THR A 420 4.11 -18.10 1.68
C THR A 420 2.72 -18.01 1.04
N PRO A 421 2.09 -19.12 0.60
CA PRO A 421 0.78 -19.06 -0.06
C PRO A 421 -0.34 -18.42 0.79
N ASP A 422 -0.25 -18.55 2.11
CA ASP A 422 -1.17 -18.03 3.11
C ASP A 422 -0.88 -16.59 3.56
N THR A 423 0.19 -15.98 3.06
CA THR A 423 0.54 -14.60 3.36
C THR A 423 0.27 -13.68 2.17
N ALA A 424 0.17 -12.38 2.45
CA ALA A 424 0.10 -11.32 1.48
C ALA A 424 1.07 -10.20 1.87
N ASP A 425 1.61 -9.53 0.85
CA ASP A 425 2.40 -8.33 1.06
C ASP A 425 1.51 -7.12 1.34
N ARG A 426 2.12 -5.98 1.67
CA ARG A 426 1.42 -4.73 1.98
C ARG A 426 0.41 -4.30 0.91
N LEU A 427 0.75 -4.44 -0.38
CA LEU A 427 -0.18 -4.13 -1.47
C LEU A 427 -1.34 -5.14 -1.53
N GLY A 428 -1.07 -6.44 -1.34
CA GLY A 428 -2.11 -7.47 -1.33
C GLY A 428 -3.07 -7.35 -0.15
N LEU A 429 -2.64 -6.78 0.97
CA LEU A 429 -3.47 -6.58 2.16
C LEU A 429 -4.29 -5.30 2.11
N THR A 430 -3.75 -4.23 1.52
CA THR A 430 -4.31 -2.88 1.67
C THR A 430 -4.52 -2.11 0.37
N GLY A 431 -3.95 -2.58 -0.73
CA GLY A 431 -4.04 -1.92 -2.02
C GLY A 431 -5.40 -2.10 -2.68
N SER A 432 -5.72 -1.19 -3.61
CA SER A 432 -6.93 -1.27 -4.40
C SER A 432 -6.87 -2.42 -5.43
N ALA A 433 -8.03 -2.94 -5.85
CA ALA A 433 -8.08 -3.91 -6.95
C ALA A 433 -7.50 -3.34 -8.26
N ALA A 434 -7.65 -2.02 -8.47
CA ALA A 434 -7.04 -1.32 -9.59
C ALA A 434 -5.52 -1.35 -9.49
N ALA A 435 -4.94 -1.10 -8.32
CA ALA A 435 -3.49 -1.19 -8.07
C ALA A 435 -2.92 -2.55 -8.46
N LEU A 436 -3.59 -3.63 -8.02
CA LEU A 436 -3.15 -4.99 -8.27
C LEU A 436 -3.17 -5.32 -9.77
N ASN A 437 -4.22 -4.88 -10.48
CA ASN A 437 -4.33 -5.04 -11.93
C ASN A 437 -3.29 -4.22 -12.69
N ASP A 438 -3.09 -2.97 -12.27
CA ASP A 438 -2.09 -2.06 -12.83
C ASP A 438 -0.69 -2.65 -12.70
N VAL A 439 -0.34 -3.16 -11.52
CA VAL A 439 0.87 -3.96 -11.32
C VAL A 439 0.87 -5.11 -12.33
N ALA A 440 -0.10 -6.02 -12.29
CA ALA A 440 -0.10 -7.21 -13.17
C ALA A 440 0.11 -6.88 -14.67
N SER A 441 -0.34 -5.71 -15.14
CA SER A 441 -0.18 -5.25 -16.52
C SER A 441 1.22 -4.80 -16.93
N VAL A 442 2.10 -4.42 -15.99
CA VAL A 442 3.44 -3.90 -16.30
C VAL A 442 4.37 -5.06 -16.70
N PRO A 443 4.98 -5.05 -17.90
CA PRO A 443 5.94 -6.09 -18.28
C PRO A 443 7.21 -6.05 -17.42
N ASP A 444 7.86 -7.19 -17.19
CA ASP A 444 9.04 -7.30 -16.31
C ASP A 444 10.19 -6.36 -16.74
N ASN A 445 10.41 -6.19 -18.04
CA ASN A 445 11.42 -5.26 -18.58
C ASN A 445 11.10 -3.76 -18.36
N ARG A 446 9.89 -3.43 -17.90
CA ARG A 446 9.43 -2.07 -17.58
C ARG A 446 9.34 -1.82 -16.07
N VAL A 447 9.55 -2.83 -15.22
CA VAL A 447 9.43 -2.74 -13.76
C VAL A 447 10.29 -1.60 -13.21
N HIS A 448 11.60 -1.60 -13.48
CA HIS A 448 12.50 -0.54 -12.99
C HIS A 448 12.06 0.85 -13.45
N ALA A 449 11.74 1.01 -14.75
CA ALA A 449 11.28 2.28 -15.29
C ALA A 449 9.99 2.76 -14.60
N ARG A 450 9.06 1.85 -14.31
CA ARG A 450 7.81 2.16 -13.63
C ARG A 450 8.04 2.59 -12.18
N CYS A 451 8.94 1.92 -11.43
CA CYS A 451 9.29 2.34 -10.07
C CYS A 451 9.88 3.76 -10.06
N VAL A 452 10.76 4.10 -11.01
CA VAL A 452 11.32 5.46 -11.16
C VAL A 452 10.22 6.47 -11.49
N GLU A 453 9.28 6.14 -12.40
CA GLU A 453 8.14 6.99 -12.73
C GLU A 453 7.29 7.32 -11.49
N LEU A 454 6.96 6.31 -10.68
CA LEU A 454 6.18 6.49 -9.44
C LEU A 454 6.91 7.38 -8.42
N ALA A 455 8.20 7.17 -8.21
CA ALA A 455 9.00 7.97 -7.28
C ALA A 455 9.13 9.44 -7.71
N VAL A 456 9.29 9.69 -9.02
CA VAL A 456 9.36 11.04 -9.59
C VAL A 456 8.02 11.75 -9.51
N ASP A 457 6.93 11.04 -9.83
CA ASP A 457 5.57 11.57 -9.73
C ASP A 457 5.25 11.99 -8.30
N ALA A 458 5.42 11.07 -7.33
CA ALA A 458 5.23 11.38 -5.91
C ALA A 458 6.09 12.57 -5.45
N HIS A 459 7.38 12.58 -5.80
CA HIS A 459 8.27 13.71 -5.47
C HIS A 459 7.72 15.05 -6.00
N SER A 460 7.22 15.06 -7.24
CA SER A 460 6.71 16.26 -7.90
C SER A 460 5.41 16.74 -7.27
N GLN A 461 4.46 15.85 -7.03
CA GLN A 461 3.15 16.21 -6.47
C GLN A 461 3.27 16.72 -5.03
N VAL A 462 4.05 16.04 -4.17
CA VAL A 462 4.29 16.49 -2.78
C VAL A 462 5.03 17.83 -2.75
N GLY A 463 5.91 18.09 -3.73
CA GLY A 463 6.64 19.35 -3.82
C GLY A 463 5.79 20.59 -4.07
N ALA A 464 4.68 20.43 -4.79
CA ALA A 464 3.79 21.54 -5.10
C ALA A 464 3.07 22.08 -3.86
N GLY A 465 2.86 21.24 -2.83
CA GLY A 465 2.23 21.61 -1.56
C GLY A 465 3.14 22.39 -0.59
N GLY A 466 4.41 22.58 -0.95
CA GLY A 466 5.42 23.17 -0.08
C GLY A 466 6.10 22.12 0.81
N THR A 467 7.40 22.32 1.07
CA THR A 467 8.22 21.37 1.83
C THR A 467 8.41 21.87 3.26
N PRO A 468 8.07 21.06 4.28
CA PRO A 468 8.42 21.37 5.67
C PRO A 468 9.93 21.58 5.83
N PRO A 469 10.37 22.54 6.67
CA PRO A 469 11.80 22.81 6.84
C PRO A 469 12.59 21.58 7.30
N GLU A 470 11.97 20.72 8.11
CA GLU A 470 12.54 19.45 8.57
C GLU A 470 12.81 18.46 7.42
N ALA A 471 12.01 18.51 6.35
CA ALA A 471 12.13 17.62 5.19
C ALA A 471 13.01 18.19 4.07
N ALA A 472 13.41 19.46 4.14
CA ALA A 472 14.13 20.15 3.05
C ALA A 472 15.45 19.46 2.66
N GLY A 473 16.20 18.94 3.65
CA GLY A 473 17.43 18.20 3.43
C GLY A 473 17.21 16.88 2.68
N ALA A 474 16.31 16.03 3.21
CA ALA A 474 15.94 14.75 2.60
C ALA A 474 15.42 14.94 1.16
N ARG A 475 14.58 15.96 0.96
CA ARG A 475 14.04 16.29 -0.36
C ARG A 475 15.13 16.67 -1.37
N GLY A 476 16.12 17.47 -0.95
CA GLY A 476 17.26 17.84 -1.80
C GLY A 476 18.11 16.64 -2.21
N LEU A 477 18.36 15.71 -1.28
CA LEU A 477 19.06 14.44 -1.56
C LEU A 477 18.26 13.58 -2.53
N ARG A 478 16.96 13.40 -2.26
CA ARG A 478 16.03 12.65 -3.10
C ARG A 478 15.97 13.19 -4.52
N GLN A 479 15.91 14.52 -4.71
CA GLN A 479 15.94 15.13 -6.04
C GLN A 479 17.23 14.79 -6.80
N ARG A 480 18.39 14.83 -6.14
CA ARG A 480 19.70 14.48 -6.76
C ARG A 480 19.73 13.03 -7.21
N ILE A 481 19.23 12.12 -6.37
CA ILE A 481 19.11 10.68 -6.66
C ILE A 481 18.21 10.46 -7.87
N LEU A 482 16.97 10.97 -7.83
CA LEU A 482 16.00 10.79 -8.91
C LEU A 482 16.49 11.37 -10.25
N THR A 483 17.16 12.53 -10.21
CA THR A 483 17.78 13.14 -11.39
C THR A 483 18.88 12.26 -11.99
N ALA A 484 19.69 11.60 -11.15
CA ALA A 484 20.73 10.68 -11.62
C ALA A 484 20.13 9.43 -12.27
N LEU A 485 19.10 8.83 -11.64
CA LEU A 485 18.39 7.67 -12.17
C LEU A 485 17.69 7.97 -13.51
N GLN A 486 16.98 9.09 -13.62
CA GLN A 486 16.36 9.52 -14.87
C GLN A 486 17.38 9.75 -16.01
N ALA A 487 18.60 10.14 -15.66
CA ALA A 487 19.70 10.31 -16.61
C ALA A 487 20.45 8.98 -16.92
N GLY A 488 20.03 7.85 -16.34
CA GLY A 488 20.71 6.56 -16.48
C GLY A 488 22.12 6.54 -15.88
N ARG A 489 22.38 7.37 -14.86
CA ARG A 489 23.68 7.44 -14.19
C ARG A 489 23.65 6.65 -12.88
N PRO A 490 24.75 5.97 -12.51
CA PRO A 490 24.84 5.29 -11.23
C PRO A 490 24.76 6.32 -10.08
N VAL A 491 24.04 5.95 -9.02
CA VAL A 491 23.91 6.76 -7.81
C VAL A 491 24.98 6.32 -6.81
N PRO A 492 25.83 7.23 -6.30
CA PRO A 492 26.82 6.87 -5.28
C PRO A 492 26.14 6.36 -3.98
N GLU A 493 26.68 5.30 -3.37
CA GLU A 493 26.14 4.72 -2.12
C GLU A 493 26.04 5.75 -0.97
N ALA A 494 26.96 6.71 -0.94
CA ALA A 494 26.92 7.80 0.04
C ALA A 494 25.59 8.60 -0.02
N LEU A 495 24.99 8.79 -1.20
CA LEU A 495 23.70 9.48 -1.31
C LEU A 495 22.55 8.65 -0.75
N TRP A 496 22.59 7.32 -0.92
CA TRP A 496 21.61 6.43 -0.32
C TRP A 496 21.69 6.46 1.20
N GLN A 497 22.90 6.40 1.76
CA GLN A 497 23.10 6.50 3.20
C GLN A 497 22.69 7.87 3.75
N GLU A 498 23.09 8.97 3.11
CA GLU A 498 22.67 10.33 3.49
C GLU A 498 21.13 10.47 3.47
N LEU A 499 20.44 9.83 2.52
CA LEU A 499 18.98 9.84 2.47
C LEU A 499 18.35 9.04 3.63
N ARG A 500 18.91 7.88 4.00
CA ARG A 500 18.48 7.10 5.17
C ARG A 500 18.63 7.91 6.45
N ASP A 501 19.81 8.50 6.67
CA ASP A 501 20.10 9.34 7.84
C ASP A 501 19.15 10.55 7.91
N ALA A 502 18.84 11.17 6.76
CA ALA A 502 17.90 12.28 6.69
C ALA A 502 16.44 11.84 6.94
N ASP A 503 16.04 10.63 6.54
CA ASP A 503 14.74 10.06 6.86
C ASP A 503 14.60 9.75 8.36
N ASP A 504 15.64 9.24 9.00
CA ASP A 504 15.67 9.00 10.46
C ASP A 504 15.53 10.30 11.25
N LEU A 505 16.17 11.37 10.80
CA LEU A 505 16.00 12.71 11.39
C LEU A 505 14.58 13.25 11.19
N LEU A 506 13.97 13.01 10.03
CA LEU A 506 12.59 13.38 9.75
C LEU A 506 11.62 12.58 10.64
N ALA A 507 11.84 11.28 10.81
CA ALA A 507 11.08 10.43 11.72
C ALA A 507 11.18 10.92 13.17
N ALA A 508 12.38 11.26 13.64
CA ALA A 508 12.60 11.85 14.96
C ALA A 508 11.86 13.19 15.14
N ALA A 509 11.84 14.05 14.11
CA ALA A 509 11.10 15.31 14.15
C ALA A 509 9.59 15.09 14.26
N MET A 510 9.05 14.09 13.55
CA MET A 510 7.63 13.73 13.59
C MET A 510 7.15 13.30 14.98
N MET A 511 8.00 12.64 15.78
CA MET A 511 7.63 12.18 17.12
C MET A 511 7.10 13.32 18.01
N SER A 512 7.72 14.50 17.94
CA SER A 512 7.34 15.67 18.74
C SER A 512 5.99 16.29 18.34
N ARG A 513 5.49 15.93 17.15
CA ARG A 513 4.26 16.46 16.56
C ARG A 513 3.09 15.49 16.64
N ARG A 514 3.33 14.27 17.13
CA ARG A 514 2.29 13.28 17.39
C ARG A 514 1.57 13.60 18.70
N VAL A 515 0.29 13.23 18.76
CA VAL A 515 -0.55 13.47 19.93
C VAL A 515 -0.27 12.41 20.98
N ASP A 516 0.14 12.86 22.17
CA ASP A 516 0.18 12.01 23.38
C ASP A 516 -1.24 11.84 23.94
N VAL A 517 -1.67 10.59 24.02
CA VAL A 517 -3.05 10.19 24.33
C VAL A 517 -3.22 9.69 25.77
N GLY A 518 -2.15 9.63 26.58
CA GLY A 518 -2.20 9.07 27.94
C GLY A 518 -3.12 9.82 28.91
N ARG A 519 -3.59 11.03 28.56
CA ARG A 519 -4.49 11.84 29.39
C ARG A 519 -5.94 11.84 28.90
N VAL A 520 -6.23 11.22 27.78
CA VAL A 520 -7.57 11.20 27.17
C VAL A 520 -8.19 9.84 27.42
N ASP A 521 -9.42 9.81 27.94
CA ASP A 521 -10.15 8.57 28.19
C ASP A 521 -10.45 7.83 26.87
N PRO A 522 -10.35 6.48 26.81
CA PRO A 522 -10.77 5.71 25.64
C PRO A 522 -12.17 6.07 25.12
N GLY A 523 -12.34 6.17 23.81
CA GLY A 523 -13.59 6.58 23.15
C GLY A 523 -13.80 8.10 23.09
N GLN A 524 -12.90 8.89 23.68
CA GLN A 524 -12.96 10.36 23.66
C GLN A 524 -11.82 10.99 22.85
N LEU A 525 -11.03 10.17 22.14
CA LEU A 525 -9.93 10.66 21.35
C LEU A 525 -10.44 11.51 20.17
N ARG A 526 -10.06 12.78 20.18
CA ARG A 526 -10.23 13.72 19.08
C ARG A 526 -8.85 14.20 18.69
N VAL A 527 -8.44 13.91 17.46
CA VAL A 527 -7.19 14.40 16.91
C VAL A 527 -7.51 15.57 15.99
N ASP A 528 -6.95 16.73 16.32
CA ASP A 528 -7.04 17.91 15.47
C ASP A 528 -6.25 17.69 14.17
N ASP A 529 -6.73 18.31 13.08
CA ASP A 529 -6.06 18.25 11.79
C ASP A 529 -4.62 18.81 11.90
N ASN A 530 -3.62 18.00 11.54
CA ASN A 530 -2.20 18.38 11.60
C ASN A 530 -1.56 18.31 10.20
N PRO A 531 -1.77 19.34 9.35
CA PRO A 531 -1.26 19.35 7.99
C PRO A 531 0.29 19.33 7.93
N ALA A 532 0.97 19.82 8.97
CA ALA A 532 2.42 19.78 9.03
C ALA A 532 2.95 18.35 9.27
N LEU A 533 2.33 17.60 10.19
CA LEU A 533 2.63 16.18 10.39
C LEU A 533 2.38 15.38 9.12
N ARG A 534 1.22 15.59 8.49
CA ARG A 534 0.87 14.95 7.22
C ARG A 534 1.87 15.24 6.11
N ALA A 535 2.28 16.50 5.95
CA ALA A 535 3.29 16.87 4.96
C ALA A 535 4.63 16.13 5.19
N MET A 536 5.05 15.92 6.44
CA MET A 536 6.23 15.10 6.72
C MET A 536 6.01 13.61 6.45
N VAL A 537 4.81 13.06 6.73
CA VAL A 537 4.46 11.67 6.35
C VAL A 537 4.57 11.48 4.84
N PHE A 538 4.04 12.40 4.03
CA PHE A 538 4.17 12.35 2.58
C PHE A 538 5.63 12.44 2.11
N GLU A 539 6.45 13.29 2.75
CA GLU A 539 7.88 13.37 2.48
C GLU A 539 8.60 12.05 2.84
N ARG A 540 8.21 11.36 3.92
CA ARG A 540 8.73 10.03 4.25
C ARG A 540 8.33 8.96 3.23
N ARG A 541 7.08 8.93 2.78
CA ARG A 541 6.65 8.00 1.70
C ARG A 541 7.41 8.27 0.40
N CYS A 542 7.73 9.53 0.11
CA CYS A 542 8.61 9.85 -1.00
C CYS A 542 10.05 9.35 -0.79
N ASN A 543 10.61 9.47 0.42
CA ASN A 543 11.93 8.90 0.74
C ASN A 543 11.93 7.39 0.57
N GLU A 544 10.89 6.72 1.07
CA GLU A 544 10.69 5.28 0.92
C GLU A 544 10.69 4.85 -0.56
N LEU A 545 9.90 5.53 -1.41
CA LEU A 545 9.88 5.30 -2.86
C LEU A 545 11.26 5.41 -3.50
N ALA A 546 12.06 6.39 -3.08
CA ALA A 546 13.42 6.54 -3.58
C ALA A 546 14.35 5.44 -3.04
N LEU A 547 14.25 5.08 -1.76
CA LEU A 547 15.07 4.05 -1.14
C LEU A 547 14.80 2.64 -1.71
N LEU A 548 13.57 2.36 -2.17
CA LEU A 548 13.25 1.12 -2.91
C LEU A 548 14.03 0.99 -4.23
N LEU A 549 14.53 2.10 -4.79
CA LEU A 549 15.33 2.13 -6.01
C LEU A 549 16.84 1.92 -5.75
N ALA A 550 17.25 1.76 -4.48
CA ALA A 550 18.65 1.52 -4.14
C ALA A 550 19.15 0.16 -4.64
N ASP A 551 18.25 -0.83 -4.72
CA ASP A 551 18.58 -2.16 -5.23
C ASP A 551 18.74 -2.17 -6.75
N GLU A 552 19.84 -2.74 -7.24
CA GLU A 552 20.18 -2.78 -8.66
C GLU A 552 19.21 -3.65 -9.47
N GLU A 553 18.70 -4.73 -8.88
CA GLU A 553 17.75 -5.66 -9.51
C GLU A 553 16.34 -5.43 -9.00
N GLN A 554 15.54 -4.71 -9.79
CA GLN A 554 14.15 -4.42 -9.46
C GLN A 554 13.26 -5.60 -9.81
N THR A 555 12.78 -6.29 -8.78
CA THR A 555 11.85 -7.41 -8.90
C THR A 555 10.40 -6.93 -8.97
N ARG A 556 9.49 -7.84 -9.33
CA ARG A 556 8.04 -7.63 -9.25
C ARG A 556 7.57 -7.11 -7.89
N GLN A 557 8.20 -7.60 -6.80
CA GLN A 557 7.88 -7.19 -5.44
C GLN A 557 8.22 -5.72 -5.19
N HIS A 558 9.34 -5.22 -5.71
CA HIS A 558 9.70 -3.80 -5.59
C HIS A 558 8.66 -2.89 -6.23
N LEU A 559 8.06 -3.30 -7.36
CA LEU A 559 6.99 -2.53 -7.98
C LEU A 559 5.69 -2.58 -7.16
N ARG A 560 5.36 -3.72 -6.54
CA ARG A 560 4.22 -3.80 -5.61
C ARG A 560 4.43 -2.87 -4.41
N ASP A 561 5.65 -2.87 -3.87
CA ASP A 561 6.05 -1.99 -2.78
C ASP A 561 6.03 -0.52 -3.20
N ALA A 562 6.47 -0.17 -4.40
CA ALA A 562 6.43 1.19 -4.91
C ALA A 562 4.99 1.67 -5.15
N VAL A 563 4.12 0.83 -5.71
CA VAL A 563 2.70 1.18 -5.89
C VAL A 563 2.02 1.41 -4.54
N TYR A 564 2.25 0.54 -3.57
CA TYR A 564 1.72 0.74 -2.21
C TYR A 564 2.15 2.07 -1.60
N ALA A 565 3.45 2.40 -1.63
CA ALA A 565 3.96 3.65 -1.06
C ALA A 565 3.45 4.90 -1.81
N HIS A 566 3.20 4.78 -3.11
CA HIS A 566 2.60 5.83 -3.93
C HIS A 566 1.12 6.04 -3.60
N GLU A 567 0.32 4.96 -3.48
CA GLU A 567 -1.10 5.04 -3.08
C GLU A 567 -1.29 5.65 -1.69
N GLN A 568 -0.40 5.36 -0.74
CA GLN A 568 -0.38 6.00 0.58
C GLN A 568 -0.28 7.55 0.52
N ILE A 569 0.19 8.11 -0.60
CA ILE A 569 0.20 9.55 -0.86
C ILE A 569 -1.05 9.94 -1.65
N VAL A 570 -1.25 9.36 -2.84
CA VAL A 570 -2.23 9.88 -3.81
C VAL A 570 -3.68 9.55 -3.47
N GLU A 571 -3.93 8.44 -2.77
CA GLU A 571 -5.27 8.04 -2.32
C GLU A 571 -5.60 8.59 -0.93
N HIS A 572 -4.70 9.36 -0.33
CA HIS A 572 -4.95 9.96 0.97
C HIS A 572 -6.11 10.98 0.86
N PRO A 573 -7.17 10.89 1.68
CA PRO A 573 -8.38 11.74 1.57
C PRO A 573 -8.13 13.25 1.59
N GLN A 574 -7.08 13.67 2.30
CA GLN A 574 -6.68 15.08 2.42
C GLN A 574 -5.49 15.45 1.52
N PHE A 575 -5.09 14.56 0.60
CA PHE A 575 -4.11 14.88 -0.43
C PHE A 575 -4.77 15.69 -1.54
N VAL A 576 -4.15 16.81 -1.89
CA VAL A 576 -4.61 17.67 -2.98
C VAL A 576 -3.55 17.63 -4.07
N ALA A 577 -3.85 16.93 -5.16
CA ALA A 577 -2.96 16.85 -6.30
C ALA A 577 -2.73 18.25 -6.88
N ALA A 578 -1.48 18.53 -7.25
CA ALA A 578 -1.15 19.75 -7.98
C ALA A 578 -1.90 19.74 -9.32
N PRO A 579 -2.61 20.83 -9.70
CA PRO A 579 -3.18 20.90 -11.03
C PRO A 579 -2.05 20.75 -12.05
N ALA A 580 -2.25 19.87 -13.03
CA ALA A 580 -1.29 19.68 -14.11
C ALA A 580 -0.95 21.04 -14.71
N ALA A 581 0.34 21.37 -14.78
CA ALA A 581 0.79 22.63 -15.35
C ALA A 581 0.26 22.71 -16.79
N VAL A 582 -0.76 23.54 -16.99
CA VAL A 582 -1.30 23.80 -18.32
C VAL A 582 -0.23 24.61 -19.01
N SER A 583 0.58 23.95 -19.85
CA SER A 583 1.44 24.64 -20.78
C SER A 583 0.54 25.48 -21.67
N ALA A 584 0.41 26.77 -21.35
CA ALA A 584 -0.17 27.74 -22.25
C ALA A 584 0.65 27.65 -23.53
N GLY A 585 0.08 27.04 -24.58
CA GLY A 585 0.72 26.98 -25.89
C GLY A 585 1.16 28.39 -26.25
N GLU A 586 2.38 28.53 -26.75
CA GLU A 586 2.89 29.79 -27.26
C GLU A 586 1.79 30.47 -28.09
N PRO A 587 1.50 31.77 -27.88
CA PRO A 587 0.56 32.47 -28.72
C PRO A 587 1.08 32.37 -30.14
N GLN A 588 0.43 31.51 -30.94
CA GLN A 588 0.71 31.35 -32.35
C GLN A 588 0.55 32.73 -32.99
N ARG A 589 1.67 33.40 -33.21
CA ARG A 589 1.72 34.68 -33.88
C ARG A 589 1.27 34.42 -35.30
N VAL A 590 0.01 34.75 -35.58
CA VAL A 590 -0.52 34.72 -36.94
C VAL A 590 0.24 35.76 -37.73
N ASP A 591 1.23 35.32 -38.52
CA ASP A 591 1.90 36.15 -39.50
C ASP A 591 0.89 36.55 -40.57
N ARG A 592 0.30 37.74 -40.38
CA ARG A 592 -0.54 38.39 -41.36
C ARG A 592 0.38 38.99 -42.43
N PRO A 593 0.22 38.65 -43.72
CA PRO A 593 1.06 39.22 -44.77
C PRO A 593 0.94 40.75 -44.80
N ALA A 594 2.10 41.42 -44.76
CA ALA A 594 2.20 42.86 -44.90
C ALA A 594 1.79 43.28 -46.33
N ALA A 595 0.61 43.88 -46.46
CA ALA A 595 0.26 44.65 -47.64
C ALA A 595 0.85 46.06 -47.49
N SER A 596 1.86 46.36 -48.29
CA SER A 596 2.46 47.68 -48.41
C SER A 596 1.59 48.64 -49.22
N SER A 597 1.57 49.89 -48.73
CA SER A 597 1.26 51.17 -49.39
C SER A 597 -0.20 51.61 -49.57
N ALA A 598 -0.59 52.66 -48.85
CA ALA A 598 -0.94 53.95 -49.45
C ALA A 598 -0.89 55.08 -48.39
N GLN A 599 -0.15 56.14 -48.71
CA GLN A 599 -0.09 57.40 -47.96
C GLN A 599 -1.44 58.13 -48.03
N VAL A 600 -1.92 58.66 -46.91
CA VAL A 600 -2.74 59.89 -46.88
C VAL A 600 -2.36 60.70 -45.66
N THR A 601 -1.93 61.95 -45.88
CA THR A 601 -1.50 62.92 -44.88
C THR A 601 -2.68 63.81 -44.44
N ALA A 602 -2.89 63.89 -43.12
CA ALA A 602 -3.46 64.92 -42.21
C ALA A 602 -4.61 65.88 -42.64
N PRO A 603 -5.48 66.29 -41.68
CA PRO A 603 -5.21 67.57 -41.00
C PRO A 603 -5.49 67.56 -39.47
N PRO A 604 -5.16 68.64 -38.73
CA PRO A 604 -4.88 68.61 -37.29
C PRO A 604 -6.05 69.08 -36.40
N SER A 605 -5.82 68.98 -35.08
CA SER A 605 -6.47 69.71 -33.97
C SER A 605 -7.55 68.97 -33.19
N GLY A 606 -7.42 69.00 -31.86
CA GLY A 606 -8.54 68.82 -30.94
C GLY A 606 -8.20 68.00 -29.71
N ALA A 607 -7.75 68.66 -28.63
CA ALA A 607 -7.70 68.08 -27.31
C ALA A 607 -9.11 67.72 -26.82
N VAL A 608 -9.35 66.46 -26.46
CA VAL A 608 -10.45 66.06 -25.57
C VAL A 608 -9.98 64.87 -24.73
N SER A 609 -9.85 65.09 -23.43
CA SER A 609 -9.68 64.05 -22.40
C SER A 609 -10.89 63.11 -22.39
N ALA A 610 -10.63 61.80 -22.30
CA ALA A 610 -11.63 60.79 -21.96
C ALA A 610 -11.32 60.18 -20.58
N PRO A 611 -12.36 59.78 -19.80
CA PRO A 611 -12.30 59.73 -18.35
C PRO A 611 -11.73 58.42 -17.79
N ALA A 612 -11.08 58.53 -16.64
CA ALA A 612 -10.68 57.40 -15.80
C ALA A 612 -11.91 56.76 -15.15
N VAL A 613 -12.09 55.45 -15.37
CA VAL A 613 -13.09 54.65 -14.67
C VAL A 613 -12.42 54.04 -13.43
N SER A 614 -12.78 54.56 -12.27
CA SER A 614 -12.42 54.03 -10.95
C SER A 614 -13.49 53.03 -10.52
N VAL A 615 -13.12 51.77 -10.27
CA VAL A 615 -14.03 50.75 -9.75
C VAL A 615 -13.82 50.64 -8.23
N THR A 616 -14.86 50.96 -7.47
CA THR A 616 -14.92 50.86 -6.00
C THR A 616 -15.59 49.53 -5.63
N PRO A 617 -15.04 48.73 -4.68
CA PRO A 617 -15.68 47.50 -4.22
C PRO A 617 -16.86 47.78 -3.25
N PRO A 618 -17.91 46.94 -3.24
CA PRO A 618 -19.07 47.13 -2.38
C PRO A 618 -18.79 46.71 -0.94
N ALA A 619 -19.16 47.58 0.01
CA ALA A 619 -19.19 47.32 1.44
C ALA A 619 -20.61 46.93 1.88
N THR A 620 -20.77 45.74 2.44
CA THR A 620 -21.99 45.30 3.14
C THR A 620 -21.70 45.22 4.64
N PRO A 621 -22.50 45.87 5.51
CA PRO A 621 -22.37 45.74 6.96
C PRO A 621 -23.15 44.54 7.53
N PRO A 622 -22.74 43.97 8.67
CA PRO A 622 -23.40 42.83 9.31
C PRO A 622 -24.67 43.24 10.09
N PRO A 623 -25.64 42.32 10.26
CA PRO A 623 -26.90 42.63 10.95
C PRO A 623 -26.74 42.67 12.48
N ALA A 624 -27.50 43.58 13.09
CA ALA A 624 -27.52 43.86 14.51
C ALA A 624 -28.22 42.77 15.34
N THR A 625 -27.69 42.57 16.54
CA THR A 625 -28.24 41.77 17.63
C THR A 625 -29.48 42.43 18.22
N ASP A 626 -30.56 41.66 18.34
CA ASP A 626 -31.77 42.07 19.06
C ASP A 626 -31.84 41.30 20.39
N ASN A 627 -32.00 42.06 21.46
CA ASN A 627 -31.88 41.61 22.84
C ASN A 627 -33.18 42.01 23.56
N ARG A 628 -34.04 41.05 23.91
CA ARG A 628 -35.14 41.27 24.86
C ARG A 628 -35.48 40.03 25.69
N SER A 629 -35.32 40.26 27.00
CA SER A 629 -36.15 39.86 28.15
C SER A 629 -36.31 38.39 28.50
#